data_AF-A0A3E0C2C1-F1
#
_entry.id   AF-A0A3E0C2C1-F1
#
_cell.length_a   1.000
_cell.length_b   1.000
_cell.length_c   1.000
_cell.angle_alpha   90.00
_cell.angle_beta   90.00
_cell.angle_gamma   90.00
#
_symmetry.space_group_name_H-M   'P 1'
#
loop_
_entity.id
_entity.type
_entity.pdbx_description
1 polymer ?
#
loop_
_entity_poly.entity_id
_entity_poly.type
_entity_poly.pdbx_seq_one_letter_code
_entity_poly.pdbx_strand_id
1 'polypeptide(L)'
;MPTLSETIHSHDRCASGDEVQSSEQSNTTVIATGPATVRRFFSERSTPVLDQIWHLSRRHRDTCFLIPRTELPDELAQQFTERKCVVVPAKTQWDIAAAVHSKDASIGYAELALQSGDTNDLKVVLALNNKTLLIDFDGLRERVFQAFEAELPIVHKAQDSCALAVHPYRPHQLDMLLKEANASLTTDWHDAGLSFEDEIRRRLRCNLPRNIIVITDCVDIAGAAEHD
;
A
#
# COMPACT_ATOMS: atom_id res chain seq x y z
N MET A 1 -26.72 -21.68 -67.35
CA MET A 1 -25.97 -22.66 -68.17
C MET A 1 -24.86 -23.22 -67.29
N PRO A 2 -24.82 -24.54 -67.11
CA PRO A 2 -24.06 -25.25 -66.08
C PRO A 2 -22.66 -25.65 -66.56
N THR A 3 -21.80 -26.09 -65.65
CA THR A 3 -21.00 -27.31 -65.85
C THR A 3 -20.66 -27.95 -64.50
N LEU A 4 -21.26 -29.11 -64.29
CA LEU A 4 -20.84 -30.17 -63.39
C LEU A 4 -19.72 -30.99 -64.07
N SER A 5 -18.74 -31.45 -63.30
CA SER A 5 -18.07 -32.74 -63.49
C SER A 5 -17.67 -33.22 -62.08
N GLU A 6 -18.43 -34.12 -61.49
CA GLU A 6 -18.33 -35.59 -61.57
C GLU A 6 -17.21 -36.17 -60.68
N THR A 7 -17.56 -36.82 -59.56
CA THR A 7 -17.68 -38.30 -59.34
C THR A 7 -16.28 -38.92 -59.11
N ILE A 8 -15.95 -39.75 -58.10
CA ILE A 8 -16.46 -41.10 -57.78
C ILE A 8 -15.95 -41.56 -56.39
N HIS A 9 -16.82 -42.34 -55.75
CA HIS A 9 -16.73 -43.31 -54.65
C HIS A 9 -15.38 -43.96 -54.26
N SER A 10 -15.25 -44.31 -52.97
CA SER A 10 -15.34 -45.70 -52.44
C SER A 10 -14.77 -45.73 -51.01
N HIS A 11 -15.57 -46.00 -49.96
CA HIS A 11 -15.92 -47.31 -49.38
C HIS A 11 -14.91 -47.85 -48.34
N ASP A 12 -15.49 -48.37 -47.25
CA ASP A 12 -14.95 -49.25 -46.21
C ASP A 12 -14.11 -48.65 -45.08
N ARG A 13 -14.08 -49.21 -43.86
CA ARG A 13 -15.05 -49.83 -42.92
C ARG A 13 -14.17 -50.17 -41.70
N CYS A 14 -14.68 -49.96 -40.49
CA CYS A 14 -14.35 -50.68 -39.25
C CYS A 14 -12.87 -50.82 -38.79
N ALA A 15 -12.52 -50.24 -37.64
CA ALA A 15 -12.54 -50.93 -36.33
C ALA A 15 -11.47 -50.39 -35.35
N SER A 16 -11.94 -50.08 -34.13
CA SER A 16 -11.33 -50.31 -32.80
C SER A 16 -9.88 -49.88 -32.49
N GLY A 17 -9.72 -49.19 -31.36
CA GLY A 17 -8.51 -49.27 -30.53
C GLY A 17 -8.22 -48.00 -29.74
N ASP A 18 -8.26 -48.12 -28.41
CA ASP A 18 -7.97 -47.09 -27.40
C ASP A 18 -6.60 -46.40 -27.54
N GLU A 19 -6.52 -45.13 -27.12
CA GLU A 19 -5.63 -44.65 -26.02
C GLU A 19 -5.27 -43.15 -26.10
N VAL A 20 -5.43 -42.50 -24.93
CA VAL A 20 -4.63 -41.39 -24.36
C VAL A 20 -4.94 -39.93 -24.73
N GLN A 21 -5.08 -39.18 -23.63
CA GLN A 21 -5.25 -37.75 -23.43
C GLN A 21 -4.18 -36.89 -24.12
N SER A 22 -4.62 -35.78 -24.74
CA SER A 22 -4.32 -34.42 -24.29
C SER A 22 -4.70 -33.44 -25.40
N SER A 23 -5.54 -32.47 -25.06
CA SER A 23 -5.60 -31.22 -25.83
C SER A 23 -5.77 -30.11 -24.82
N GLU A 24 -4.63 -29.50 -24.52
CA GLU A 24 -4.50 -28.25 -23.80
C GLU A 24 -5.32 -27.17 -24.51
N GLN A 25 -6.51 -26.87 -23.98
CA GLN A 25 -7.10 -25.55 -24.21
C GLN A 25 -6.49 -24.61 -23.17
N SER A 26 -5.38 -23.99 -23.58
CA SER A 26 -4.76 -22.86 -22.90
C SER A 26 -5.74 -21.69 -22.83
N ASN A 27 -6.62 -21.70 -21.83
CA ASN A 27 -7.32 -20.51 -21.36
C ASN A 27 -6.47 -19.87 -20.25
N THR A 28 -5.31 -19.34 -20.62
CA THR A 28 -4.59 -18.42 -19.74
C THR A 28 -5.00 -17.02 -20.14
N THR A 29 -6.01 -16.54 -19.42
CA THR A 29 -6.44 -15.16 -19.29
C THR A 29 -5.24 -14.22 -19.37
N VAL A 30 -5.24 -13.32 -20.36
CA VAL A 30 -4.34 -12.17 -20.40
C VAL A 30 -4.60 -11.36 -19.12
N ILE A 31 -3.70 -11.43 -18.15
CA ILE A 31 -3.72 -10.56 -16.98
C ILE A 31 -3.41 -9.16 -17.51
N ALA A 32 -4.44 -8.32 -17.61
CA ALA A 32 -4.28 -6.92 -17.93
C ALA A 32 -3.39 -6.26 -16.87
N THR A 33 -2.13 -6.00 -17.20
CA THR A 33 -1.20 -5.18 -16.43
C THR A 33 -1.55 -3.69 -16.63
N GLY A 34 -2.76 -3.30 -16.24
CA GLY A 34 -3.04 -1.90 -15.96
C GLY A 34 -2.35 -1.50 -14.65
N PRO A 35 -1.97 -0.23 -14.45
CA PRO A 35 -1.58 0.23 -13.13
C PRO A 35 -2.79 0.06 -12.21
N ALA A 36 -2.70 -0.87 -11.26
CA ALA A 36 -3.72 -1.04 -10.25
C ALA A 36 -3.90 0.32 -9.55
N THR A 37 -5.12 0.86 -9.60
CA THR A 37 -5.41 2.18 -9.07
C THR A 37 -5.73 2.08 -7.58
N VAL A 38 -5.30 3.07 -6.80
CA VAL A 38 -5.61 3.14 -5.36
C VAL A 38 -7.12 3.34 -5.19
N ARG A 39 -7.76 2.41 -4.46
CA ARG A 39 -9.20 2.42 -4.20
C ARG A 39 -9.49 3.18 -2.91
N ARG A 40 -10.51 4.02 -2.89
CA ARG A 40 -10.75 4.98 -1.80
C ARG A 40 -12.20 4.96 -1.34
N PHE A 41 -12.40 4.94 -0.04
CA PHE A 41 -13.72 4.86 0.58
C PHE A 41 -13.78 5.76 1.81
N PHE A 42 -14.97 6.25 2.12
CA PHE A 42 -15.24 7.09 3.28
C PHE A 42 -16.32 6.43 4.14
N SER A 43 -16.19 6.56 5.46
CA SER A 43 -17.21 6.15 6.41
C SER A 43 -17.31 7.15 7.55
N GLU A 44 -18.55 7.52 7.89
CA GLU A 44 -18.87 8.27 9.11
C GLU A 44 -18.99 7.34 10.33
N ARG A 45 -18.94 6.02 10.11
CA ARG A 45 -19.00 5.04 11.18
C ARG A 45 -17.61 4.81 11.74
N SER A 46 -17.57 4.58 13.06
CA SER A 46 -16.39 4.17 13.78
C SER A 46 -16.69 2.92 14.59
N THR A 47 -15.66 2.12 14.82
CA THR A 47 -15.71 0.96 15.73
C THR A 47 -15.05 1.35 17.06
N PRO A 48 -15.34 0.62 18.15
CA PRO A 48 -14.70 0.88 19.45
C PRO A 48 -13.16 0.90 19.38
N VAL A 49 -12.56 0.00 18.59
CA VAL A 49 -11.11 -0.05 18.40
C VAL A 49 -10.58 1.18 17.67
N LEU A 50 -11.28 1.64 16.62
CA LEU A 50 -10.89 2.86 15.92
C LEU A 50 -11.01 4.11 16.81
N ASP A 51 -12.00 4.17 17.70
CA ASP A 51 -12.13 5.26 18.67
C ASP A 51 -11.04 5.21 19.73
N GLN A 52 -10.69 4.02 20.22
CA GLN A 52 -9.55 3.83 21.11
C GLN A 52 -8.25 4.29 20.45
N ILE A 53 -7.99 3.89 19.21
CA ILE A 53 -6.82 4.33 18.42
C ILE A 53 -6.80 5.86 18.32
N TRP A 54 -7.93 6.47 18.00
CA TRP A 54 -8.02 7.93 17.93
C TRP A 54 -7.56 8.58 19.24
N HIS A 55 -8.05 8.09 20.38
CA HIS A 55 -7.65 8.61 21.69
C HIS A 55 -6.16 8.40 21.99
N LEU A 56 -5.60 7.22 21.69
CA LEU A 56 -4.18 6.91 21.88
C LEU A 56 -3.27 7.80 21.00
N SER A 57 -3.65 7.99 19.74
CA SER A 57 -2.87 8.75 18.76
C SER A 57 -2.65 10.22 19.13
N ARG A 58 -3.51 10.80 19.99
CA ARG A 58 -3.34 12.17 20.47
C ARG A 58 -2.03 12.39 21.21
N ARG A 59 -1.47 11.33 21.81
CA ARG A 59 -0.19 11.33 22.53
C ARG A 59 0.96 10.80 21.68
N HIS A 60 0.67 9.97 20.68
CA HIS A 60 1.66 9.29 19.85
C HIS A 60 1.45 9.65 18.37
N ARG A 61 2.01 10.80 17.97
CA ARG A 61 1.69 11.47 16.70
C ARG A 61 2.31 10.87 15.46
N ASP A 62 3.36 10.07 15.63
CA ASP A 62 4.11 9.44 14.55
C ASP A 62 3.98 7.90 14.60
N THR A 63 2.93 7.42 15.28
CA THR A 63 2.62 6.01 15.46
C THR A 63 1.39 5.64 14.62
N CYS A 64 1.50 4.56 13.85
CA CYS A 64 0.36 3.87 13.27
C CYS A 64 -0.02 2.65 14.09
N PHE A 65 -1.17 2.06 13.75
CA PHE A 65 -1.68 0.88 14.43
C PHE A 65 -1.98 -0.20 13.41
N LEU A 66 -1.61 -1.43 13.73
CA LEU A 66 -1.99 -2.59 12.94
C LEU A 66 -3.17 -3.27 13.63
N ILE A 67 -4.29 -3.40 12.93
CA ILE A 67 -5.50 -4.03 13.48
C ILE A 67 -6.05 -5.11 12.55
N PRO A 68 -6.77 -6.11 13.09
CA PRO A 68 -7.53 -7.05 12.27
C PRO A 68 -8.59 -6.35 11.42
N ARG A 69 -8.86 -6.86 10.22
CA ARG A 69 -9.92 -6.36 9.33
C ARG A 69 -11.30 -6.39 10.00
N THR A 70 -11.53 -7.34 10.91
CA THR A 70 -12.78 -7.48 11.67
C THR A 70 -13.07 -6.32 12.60
N GLU A 71 -12.06 -5.49 12.92
CA GLU A 71 -12.21 -4.31 13.76
C GLU A 71 -12.60 -3.05 12.97
N LEU A 72 -12.86 -3.17 11.66
CA LEU A 72 -13.33 -2.08 10.82
C LEU A 72 -14.86 -2.10 10.66
N PRO A 73 -15.49 -0.96 10.31
CA PRO A 73 -16.86 -0.96 9.83
C PRO A 73 -17.03 -1.91 8.64
N ASP A 74 -18.11 -2.71 8.62
CA ASP A 74 -18.35 -3.75 7.62
C ASP A 74 -18.19 -3.25 6.17
N GLU A 75 -18.70 -2.05 5.90
CA GLU A 75 -18.63 -1.39 4.59
C GLU A 75 -17.19 -1.12 4.12
N LEU A 76 -16.24 -0.89 5.04
CA LEU A 76 -14.81 -0.75 4.74
C LEU A 76 -14.11 -2.10 4.70
N ALA A 77 -14.45 -3.00 5.62
CA ALA A 77 -13.89 -4.35 5.71
C ALA A 77 -14.12 -5.17 4.42
N GLN A 78 -15.25 -4.96 3.74
CA GLN A 78 -15.57 -5.63 2.48
C GLN A 78 -14.74 -5.14 1.28
N GLN A 79 -13.98 -4.06 1.42
CA GLN A 79 -13.27 -3.45 0.29
C GLN A 79 -11.92 -4.08 0.01
N PHE A 80 -11.36 -4.94 0.87
CA PHE A 80 -10.04 -5.54 0.67
C PHE A 80 -9.97 -6.96 1.24
N THR A 81 -9.01 -7.75 0.76
CA THR A 81 -8.91 -9.17 1.09
C THR A 81 -7.95 -9.47 2.24
N GLU A 82 -7.00 -8.58 2.49
CA GLU A 82 -5.99 -8.70 3.56
C GLU A 82 -6.61 -8.88 4.95
N ARG A 83 -5.92 -9.61 5.81
CA ARG A 83 -6.42 -9.95 7.16
C ARG A 83 -6.31 -8.80 8.15
N LYS A 84 -5.39 -7.87 7.90
CA LYS A 84 -5.12 -6.71 8.75
C LYS A 84 -5.27 -5.43 7.95
N CYS A 85 -5.20 -4.29 8.63
CA CYS A 85 -5.04 -2.99 8.02
C CYS A 85 -4.21 -2.06 8.90
N VAL A 86 -3.61 -1.05 8.27
CA VAL A 86 -2.87 -0.01 8.95
C VAL A 86 -3.80 1.14 9.26
N VAL A 87 -3.89 1.56 10.51
CA VAL A 87 -4.63 2.75 10.91
C VAL A 87 -3.65 3.87 11.18
N VAL A 88 -3.79 4.97 10.46
CA VAL A 88 -3.02 6.19 10.63
C VAL A 88 -3.91 7.29 11.20
N PRO A 89 -3.47 8.01 12.24
CA PRO A 89 -4.25 9.12 12.78
C PRO A 89 -4.23 10.31 11.82
N ALA A 90 -5.40 10.72 11.37
CA ALA A 90 -5.62 11.95 10.63
C ALA A 90 -5.64 13.14 11.60
N LYS A 91 -4.76 14.11 11.42
CA LYS A 91 -4.66 15.27 12.30
C LYS A 91 -5.73 16.32 12.00
N THR A 92 -6.26 16.29 10.78
CA THR A 92 -7.24 17.24 10.28
C THR A 92 -8.26 16.57 9.37
N GLN A 93 -9.40 17.24 9.18
CA GLN A 93 -10.37 16.85 8.15
C GLN A 93 -9.79 16.92 6.74
N TRP A 94 -8.76 17.74 6.52
CA TRP A 94 -8.05 17.82 5.24
C TRP A 94 -7.29 16.54 4.93
N ASP A 95 -6.78 15.84 5.95
CA ASP A 95 -6.09 14.57 5.76
C ASP A 95 -7.07 13.49 5.30
N ILE A 96 -8.29 13.49 5.87
CA ILE A 96 -9.39 12.62 5.42
C ILE A 96 -9.79 12.96 3.98
N ALA A 97 -10.00 14.24 3.68
CA ALA A 97 -10.35 14.69 2.33
C ALA A 97 -9.25 14.34 1.30
N ALA A 98 -7.98 14.47 1.66
CA ALA A 98 -6.86 14.09 0.81
C ALA A 98 -6.84 12.57 0.56
N ALA A 99 -7.07 11.76 1.60
CA ALA A 99 -7.14 10.31 1.48
C ALA A 99 -8.29 9.86 0.57
N VAL A 100 -9.45 10.54 0.61
CA VAL A 100 -10.64 10.20 -0.18
C VAL A 100 -10.60 10.74 -1.61
N HIS A 101 -10.14 11.98 -1.80
CA HIS A 101 -10.28 12.71 -3.07
C HIS A 101 -8.98 12.80 -3.88
N SER A 102 -7.85 12.29 -3.37
CA SER A 102 -6.62 12.25 -4.16
C SER A 102 -6.84 11.44 -5.44
N LYS A 103 -6.59 12.08 -6.58
CA LYS A 103 -6.51 11.42 -7.90
C LYS A 103 -5.12 10.86 -8.17
N ASP A 104 -4.13 11.28 -7.38
CA ASP A 104 -2.78 10.77 -7.45
C ASP A 104 -2.71 9.43 -6.70
N ALA A 105 -2.46 8.37 -7.45
CA ALA A 105 -2.28 7.01 -6.98
C ALA A 105 -0.81 6.59 -7.00
N SER A 106 0.11 7.51 -7.29
CA SER A 106 1.53 7.21 -7.34
C SER A 106 2.03 6.83 -5.95
N ILE A 107 2.78 5.72 -5.92
CA ILE A 107 3.66 5.38 -4.82
C ILE A 107 5.00 5.98 -5.18
N GLY A 108 5.51 6.84 -4.32
CA GLY A 108 6.79 7.50 -4.51
C GLY A 108 7.63 7.43 -3.26
N TYR A 109 8.61 8.31 -3.21
CA TYR A 109 9.47 8.46 -2.06
C TYR A 109 9.74 9.93 -1.77
N ALA A 110 10.18 10.18 -0.55
CA ALA A 110 10.62 11.49 -0.09
C ALA A 110 11.82 11.32 0.83
N GLU A 111 12.63 12.36 0.93
CA GLU A 111 13.70 12.41 1.91
C GLU A 111 13.16 12.94 3.23
N LEU A 112 13.55 12.30 4.32
CA LEU A 112 13.16 12.66 5.67
C LEU A 112 14.35 12.55 6.61
N ALA A 113 14.57 13.58 7.40
CA ALA A 113 15.54 13.52 8.50
C ALA A 113 14.83 12.88 9.69
N LEU A 114 15.23 11.65 10.04
CA LEU A 114 14.75 10.97 11.23
C LEU A 114 15.76 11.09 12.36
N GLN A 115 15.25 11.30 13.56
CA GLN A 115 16.09 11.37 14.75
C GLN A 115 16.49 9.95 15.19
N SER A 116 17.79 9.70 15.28
CA SER A 116 18.39 8.45 15.72
C SER A 116 19.32 8.78 16.90
N GLY A 117 18.77 8.70 18.12
CA GLY A 117 19.49 9.15 19.32
C GLY A 117 19.83 10.65 19.27
N ASP A 118 21.13 10.95 19.28
CA ASP A 118 21.67 12.32 19.26
C ASP A 118 21.92 12.86 17.83
N THR A 119 21.74 12.03 16.79
CA THR A 119 21.94 12.42 15.39
C THR A 119 20.64 12.44 14.62
N ASN A 120 20.62 13.21 13.53
CA ASN A 120 19.56 13.15 12.54
C ASN A 120 20.10 12.44 11.31
N ASP A 121 19.50 11.31 10.98
CA ASP A 121 19.86 10.51 9.82
C ASP A 121 18.92 10.88 8.68
N LEU A 122 19.50 11.34 7.58
CA LEU A 122 18.75 11.61 6.35
C LEU A 122 18.55 10.30 5.60
N LYS A 123 17.29 9.94 5.35
CA LYS A 123 16.95 8.73 4.59
C LYS A 123 15.76 8.92 3.68
N VAL A 124 15.58 7.98 2.76
CA VAL A 124 14.42 7.91 1.89
C VAL A 124 13.30 7.14 2.60
N VAL A 125 12.10 7.72 2.58
CA VAL A 125 10.87 7.14 3.15
C VAL A 125 9.82 6.93 2.07
N LEU A 126 8.90 5.99 2.31
CA LEU A 126 7.77 5.73 1.43
C LEU A 126 6.81 6.92 1.45
N ALA A 127 6.50 7.48 0.29
CA ALA A 127 5.57 8.59 0.16
C ALA A 127 4.29 8.14 -0.56
N LEU A 128 3.15 8.32 0.10
CA LEU A 128 1.82 7.98 -0.40
C LEU A 128 0.94 9.24 -0.48
N ASN A 129 -0.12 9.16 -1.29
CA ASN A 129 -1.16 10.18 -1.41
C ASN A 129 -0.61 11.59 -1.68
N ASN A 130 0.21 11.75 -2.73
CA ASN A 130 0.87 13.02 -3.08
C ASN A 130 1.69 13.60 -1.90
N LYS A 131 2.47 12.74 -1.24
CA LYS A 131 3.35 13.07 -0.10
C LYS A 131 2.63 13.60 1.16
N THR A 132 1.33 13.38 1.29
CA THR A 132 0.61 13.68 2.54
C THR A 132 0.86 12.65 3.62
N LEU A 133 1.25 11.42 3.24
CA LEU A 133 1.64 10.36 4.16
C LEU A 133 3.06 9.89 3.84
N LEU A 134 3.96 10.05 4.81
CA LEU A 134 5.33 9.56 4.78
C LEU A 134 5.49 8.43 5.79
N ILE A 135 5.99 7.28 5.37
CA ILE A 135 6.16 6.10 6.21
C ILE A 135 7.62 5.67 6.20
N ASP A 136 8.21 5.55 7.39
CA ASP A 136 9.51 4.91 7.58
C ASP A 136 9.42 3.44 7.21
N PHE A 137 9.78 3.14 5.97
CA PHE A 137 9.62 1.80 5.42
C PHE A 137 10.51 0.79 6.13
N ASP A 138 11.80 1.11 6.30
CA ASP A 138 12.77 0.21 6.93
C ASP A 138 12.43 -0.04 8.40
N GLY A 139 12.06 1.03 9.13
CA GLY A 139 11.68 0.91 10.55
C GLY A 139 10.42 0.08 10.77
N LEU A 140 9.50 0.05 9.80
CA LEU A 140 8.21 -0.62 9.91
C LEU A 140 8.10 -1.89 9.08
N ARG A 141 9.19 -2.32 8.44
CA ARG A 141 9.19 -3.44 7.48
C ARG A 141 8.64 -4.72 8.08
N GLU A 142 9.21 -5.15 9.20
CA GLU A 142 8.87 -6.39 9.89
C GLU A 142 7.48 -6.35 10.55
N ARG A 143 7.02 -5.18 10.98
CA ARG A 143 5.76 -5.04 11.74
C ARG A 143 4.55 -4.76 10.85
N VAL A 144 4.73 -3.94 9.82
CA VAL A 144 3.64 -3.46 8.97
C VAL A 144 3.74 -4.12 7.61
N PHE A 145 4.83 -3.89 6.88
CA PHE A 145 4.90 -4.20 5.46
C PHE A 145 4.99 -5.69 5.15
N GLN A 146 5.52 -6.51 6.06
CA GLN A 146 5.48 -7.96 5.95
C GLN A 146 4.11 -8.58 6.31
N ALA A 147 3.18 -7.82 6.87
CA ALA A 147 1.84 -8.32 7.22
C ALA A 147 0.88 -8.41 6.01
N PHE A 148 1.33 -7.98 4.82
CA PHE A 148 0.50 -7.83 3.64
C PHE A 148 1.14 -8.52 2.43
N GLU A 149 0.32 -9.06 1.54
CA GLU A 149 0.80 -9.83 0.38
C GLU A 149 0.55 -9.10 -0.94
N ALA A 150 -0.63 -8.52 -1.10
CA ALA A 150 -1.10 -7.96 -2.38
C ALA A 150 -1.71 -6.56 -2.24
N GLU A 151 -2.24 -6.21 -1.07
CA GLU A 151 -2.85 -4.92 -0.82
C GLU A 151 -2.29 -4.27 0.45
N LEU A 152 -2.13 -2.96 0.44
CA LEU A 152 -1.79 -2.18 1.64
C LEU A 152 -3.01 -1.31 1.99
N PRO A 153 -3.97 -1.84 2.77
CA PRO A 153 -5.12 -1.08 3.25
C PRO A 153 -4.71 -0.14 4.38
N ILE A 154 -4.86 1.16 4.14
CA ILE A 154 -4.57 2.24 5.09
C ILE A 154 -5.86 2.96 5.44
N VAL A 155 -6.23 2.93 6.71
CA VAL A 155 -7.35 3.67 7.29
C VAL A 155 -6.84 4.94 7.93
N HIS A 156 -7.24 6.08 7.40
CA HIS A 156 -7.06 7.38 8.02
C HIS A 156 -8.20 7.59 9.03
N LYS A 157 -7.88 7.64 10.33
CA LYS A 157 -8.87 7.83 11.41
C LYS A 157 -8.82 9.26 11.96
N ALA A 158 -9.94 9.97 11.87
CA ALA A 158 -10.20 11.23 12.59
C ALA A 158 -11.19 10.98 13.73
N GLN A 159 -11.56 12.01 14.50
CA GLN A 159 -12.46 11.86 15.65
C GLN A 159 -13.76 11.15 15.30
N ASP A 160 -14.52 11.68 14.35
CA ASP A 160 -15.89 11.23 14.05
C ASP A 160 -16.02 10.61 12.65
N SER A 161 -14.90 10.28 12.00
CA SER A 161 -14.92 9.74 10.63
C SER A 161 -13.65 8.97 10.32
N CYS A 162 -13.72 8.09 9.32
CA CYS A 162 -12.54 7.45 8.76
C CYS A 162 -12.59 7.34 7.23
N ALA A 163 -11.42 7.21 6.62
CA ALA A 163 -11.27 6.98 5.20
C ALA A 163 -10.31 5.83 4.95
N LEU A 164 -10.66 4.93 4.04
CA LEU A 164 -9.83 3.81 3.62
C LEU A 164 -9.20 4.15 2.27
N ALA A 165 -7.89 3.98 2.16
CA ALA A 165 -7.13 3.92 0.91
C ALA A 165 -6.50 2.53 0.77
N VAL A 166 -6.87 1.79 -0.27
CA VAL A 166 -6.30 0.47 -0.56
C VAL A 166 -5.29 0.64 -1.68
N HIS A 167 -4.01 0.56 -1.31
CA HIS A 167 -2.91 0.66 -2.25
C HIS A 167 -2.58 -0.73 -2.82
N PRO A 168 -2.33 -0.86 -4.14
CA PRO A 168 -1.70 -2.05 -4.66
C PRO A 168 -0.34 -2.22 -4.00
N TYR A 169 -0.05 -3.43 -3.54
CA TYR A 169 1.15 -3.71 -2.79
C TYR A 169 1.93 -4.87 -3.41
N ARG A 170 3.22 -4.63 -3.62
CA ARG A 170 4.17 -5.60 -4.16
C ARG A 170 5.45 -5.50 -3.35
N PRO A 171 5.56 -6.22 -2.22
CA PRO A 171 6.63 -6.02 -1.23
C PRO A 171 8.01 -5.97 -1.87
N HIS A 172 8.32 -6.96 -2.71
CA HIS A 172 9.64 -7.07 -3.35
C HIS A 172 9.94 -5.92 -4.31
N GLN A 173 8.95 -5.45 -5.07
CA GLN A 173 9.14 -4.31 -5.97
C GLN A 173 9.38 -3.03 -5.17
N LEU A 174 8.63 -2.84 -4.08
CA LEU A 174 8.77 -1.66 -3.23
C LEU A 174 10.11 -1.65 -2.47
N ASP A 175 10.53 -2.81 -1.96
CA ASP A 175 11.83 -3.01 -1.33
C ASP A 175 12.99 -2.62 -2.27
N MET A 176 12.95 -3.08 -3.53
CA MET A 176 13.97 -2.76 -4.52
C MET A 176 14.02 -1.26 -4.80
N LEU A 177 12.86 -0.64 -5.05
CA LEU A 177 12.77 0.80 -5.34
C LEU A 177 13.31 1.66 -4.19
N LEU A 178 13.01 1.30 -2.94
CA LEU A 178 13.50 2.04 -1.78
C LEU A 178 15.00 1.85 -1.53
N LYS A 179 15.53 0.64 -1.77
CA LYS A 179 16.98 0.40 -1.72
C LYS A 179 17.72 1.21 -2.77
N GLU A 180 17.23 1.23 -4.00
CA GLU A 180 17.78 2.03 -5.09
C GLU A 180 17.75 3.52 -4.75
N ALA A 181 16.61 4.04 -4.28
CA ALA A 181 16.49 5.45 -3.91
C ALA A 181 17.40 5.85 -2.73
N ASN A 182 17.52 5.00 -1.72
CA ASN A 182 18.46 5.24 -0.61
C ASN A 182 19.93 5.22 -1.08
N ALA A 183 20.29 4.31 -1.99
CA ALA A 183 21.63 4.29 -2.56
C ALA A 183 21.92 5.58 -3.34
N SER A 184 20.99 6.03 -4.19
CA SER A 184 21.11 7.30 -4.92
C SER A 184 21.31 8.50 -4.01
N LEU A 185 20.57 8.58 -2.90
CA LEU A 185 20.73 9.66 -1.91
C LEU A 185 22.18 9.76 -1.37
N THR A 186 22.85 8.62 -1.17
CA THR A 186 24.24 8.60 -0.67
C THR A 186 25.28 9.00 -1.72
N THR A 187 25.02 8.75 -3.01
CA THR A 187 25.94 9.07 -4.10
C THR A 187 25.71 10.45 -4.72
N ASP A 188 24.47 10.92 -4.78
CA ASP A 188 24.06 12.12 -5.51
C ASP A 188 23.94 13.35 -4.59
N TRP A 189 24.50 13.30 -3.36
CA TRP A 189 24.52 14.42 -2.40
C TRP A 189 25.45 15.58 -2.82
N HIS A 190 25.52 15.85 -4.11
CA HIS A 190 26.41 16.82 -4.69
C HIS A 190 25.64 17.71 -5.65
N ASP A 191 24.71 18.52 -5.11
CA ASP A 191 24.53 19.87 -5.62
C ASP A 191 23.71 20.78 -4.67
N ALA A 192 23.94 22.08 -4.81
CA ALA A 192 23.13 23.23 -4.37
C ALA A 192 23.39 23.87 -2.98
N GLY A 193 23.92 25.10 -3.01
CA GLY A 193 23.44 26.34 -2.35
C GLY A 193 23.22 26.44 -0.83
N LEU A 194 23.08 25.34 -0.10
CA LEU A 194 22.77 25.26 1.33
C LEU A 194 23.73 24.29 2.01
N SER A 195 23.98 24.47 3.32
CA SER A 195 24.78 23.51 4.08
C SER A 195 24.00 22.23 4.38
N PHE A 196 24.70 21.14 4.66
CA PHE A 196 24.10 19.86 5.04
C PHE A 196 23.16 19.99 6.25
N GLU A 197 23.55 20.80 7.24
CA GLU A 197 22.76 21.04 8.45
C GLU A 197 21.44 21.75 8.17
N ASP A 198 21.44 22.72 7.25
CA ASP A 198 20.21 23.42 6.86
C ASP A 198 19.27 22.50 6.07
N GLU A 199 19.84 21.61 5.28
CA GLU A 199 19.07 20.65 4.48
C GLU A 199 18.43 19.55 5.35
N ILE A 200 19.15 19.09 6.39
CA ILE A 200 18.58 18.27 7.48
C ILE A 200 17.45 19.02 8.16
N ARG A 201 17.69 20.26 8.61
CA ARG A 201 16.69 21.04 9.36
C ARG A 201 15.40 21.17 8.57
N ARG A 202 15.46 21.47 7.27
CA ARG A 202 14.26 21.60 6.41
C ARG A 202 13.45 20.31 6.31
N ARG A 203 14.07 19.15 6.45
CA ARG A 203 13.45 17.82 6.38
C ARG A 203 13.09 17.24 7.73
N LEU A 204 13.37 17.94 8.83
CA LEU A 204 12.94 17.50 10.15
C LEU A 204 11.42 17.53 10.25
N ARG A 205 10.89 16.52 10.96
CA ARG A 205 9.45 16.36 11.25
C ARG A 205 8.76 17.65 11.71
N CYS A 206 9.42 18.45 12.54
CA CYS A 206 8.86 19.68 13.11
C CYS A 206 8.75 20.84 12.10
N ASN A 207 9.51 20.78 11.01
CA ASN A 207 9.57 21.83 9.99
C ASN A 207 8.76 21.49 8.73
N LEU A 208 8.24 20.26 8.62
CA LEU A 208 7.36 19.87 7.53
C LEU A 208 6.00 20.60 7.59
N PRO A 209 5.34 20.82 6.43
CA PRO A 209 3.96 21.27 6.38
C PRO A 209 3.03 20.44 7.27
N ARG A 210 2.05 21.12 7.89
CA ARG A 210 1.17 20.52 8.92
C ARG A 210 0.28 19.39 8.39
N ASN A 211 -0.01 19.39 7.10
CA ASN A 211 -0.81 18.39 6.40
C ASN A 211 -0.01 17.14 6.01
N ILE A 212 1.28 17.06 6.38
CA ILE A 212 2.09 15.86 6.21
C ILE A 212 2.05 15.03 7.49
N ILE A 213 1.50 13.83 7.35
CA ILE A 213 1.53 12.76 8.33
C ILE A 213 2.83 11.99 8.13
N VAL A 214 3.55 11.78 9.24
CA VAL A 214 4.80 11.02 9.25
C VAL A 214 4.58 9.88 10.23
N ILE A 215 4.94 8.67 9.82
CA ILE A 215 4.80 7.46 10.63
C ILE A 215 6.16 6.79 10.72
N THR A 216 6.63 6.58 11.94
CA THR A 216 7.93 5.95 12.25
C THR A 216 7.82 4.80 13.23
N ASP A 217 6.64 4.62 13.85
CA ASP A 217 6.39 3.56 14.82
C ASP A 217 5.05 2.88 14.54
N CYS A 218 4.92 1.64 15.01
CA CYS A 218 3.73 0.80 14.85
C CYS A 218 3.42 0.01 16.11
N VAL A 219 2.17 0.08 16.53
CA VAL A 219 1.57 -0.73 17.60
C VAL A 219 0.61 -1.75 16.99
N ASP A 220 0.85 -3.04 17.18
CA ASP A 220 -0.10 -4.10 16.81
C ASP A 220 -1.11 -4.30 17.95
N ILE A 221 -2.39 -4.00 17.70
CA ILE A 221 -3.44 -4.11 18.72
C ILE A 221 -3.92 -5.56 18.88
N ALA A 222 -3.76 -6.39 17.85
CA ALA A 222 -4.14 -7.81 17.93
C ALA A 222 -3.24 -8.60 18.90
N GLY A 223 -2.01 -8.13 19.14
CA GLY A 223 -1.04 -8.78 20.03
C GLY A 223 -1.23 -8.47 21.52
N ALA A 224 -2.15 -7.59 21.90
CA ALA A 224 -2.37 -7.24 23.31
C ALA A 224 -3.12 -8.34 24.10
N ALA A 225 -3.64 -9.37 23.42
CA ALA A 225 -4.40 -10.47 24.05
C ALA A 225 -3.57 -11.74 24.33
N GLU A 226 -2.27 -11.79 23.97
CA GLU A 226 -1.43 -12.99 24.16
C GLU A 226 -0.42 -12.87 25.31
N HIS A 227 -0.50 -11.81 26.12
CA HIS A 227 0.42 -11.56 27.24
C HIS A 227 -0.26 -11.12 28.55
N ASP A 228 -1.37 -11.77 28.91
CA ASP A 228 -1.87 -11.80 30.30
C ASP A 228 -1.89 -13.24 30.85
#